data_AF-A0A1G2UZB6-F1
#
_entry.id   AF-A0A1G2UZB6-F1
#
_cell.length_a   1.000
_cell.length_b   1.000
_cell.length_c   1.000
_cell.angle_alpha   90.00
_cell.angle_beta   90.00
_cell.angle_gamma   90.00
#
_symmetry.space_group_name_H-M   'P 1'
#
loop_
_entity.id
_entity.type
_entity.pdbx_description
1 polymer ?
#
loop_
_entity_poly.entity_id
_entity_poly.type
_entity_poly.pdbx_seq_one_letter_code
_entity_poly.pdbx_strand_id
1 'polypeptide(L)'
;MGRGVLSDAAYNRVASKAKAAGSATHAGEERRRMGLGLDPLVDPAGHGLIRRSLSWLEPKDDHFILLRGVAILEETRLDTTGSMGNNVEIAMKVLPTTYKLLATGKNAVLQRYDTQMITSIFGDEQDECLLARSQAEMDDRIAEQMTLMPPRNNGWGNGKEDPQYGLFAGAYLTQNSINDYELKGYDFTISDEPVPDYIDEGNLIRVFGPTVFEKVVENGHSMSKKEIPNTKQVVTDLLKRAHAFFLYVETGHHCAGVWERLFGRERVITIPNPQFLPYVKTAAIGLTEG
;
A
#
# COMPACT_ATOMS: atom_id res chain seq x y z
N MET A 1 -4.03 -3.65 16.88
CA MET A 1 -5.24 -4.04 16.12
C MET A 1 -6.46 -3.95 17.01
N GLY A 2 -7.52 -3.31 16.51
CA GLY A 2 -8.82 -3.19 17.15
C GLY A 2 -9.65 -4.45 16.96
N ARG A 3 -10.76 -4.59 17.71
CA ARG A 3 -11.67 -5.73 17.61
C ARG A 3 -12.77 -5.53 16.55
N GLY A 4 -12.84 -4.38 15.89
CA GLY A 4 -13.82 -4.10 14.84
C GLY A 4 -13.33 -4.51 13.45
N VAL A 5 -14.25 -4.51 12.48
CA VAL A 5 -13.95 -4.39 11.06
C VAL A 5 -14.51 -3.05 10.57
N LEU A 6 -14.03 -2.56 9.43
CA LEU A 6 -14.52 -1.31 8.87
C LEU A 6 -16.04 -1.40 8.61
N SER A 7 -16.79 -0.48 9.22
CA SER A 7 -18.24 -0.36 9.04
C SER A 7 -18.58 1.01 8.44
N ASP A 8 -19.73 1.12 7.78
CA ASP A 8 -20.20 2.38 7.21
C ASP A 8 -20.26 3.50 8.26
N ALA A 9 -20.72 3.18 9.48
CA ALA A 9 -20.76 4.13 10.57
C ALA A 9 -19.35 4.61 10.98
N ALA A 10 -18.38 3.70 11.03
CA ALA A 10 -17.01 4.01 11.41
C ALA A 10 -16.30 4.84 10.33
N TYR A 11 -16.42 4.43 9.07
CA TYR A 11 -15.96 5.20 7.92
C TYR A 11 -16.58 6.61 7.89
N ASN A 12 -17.90 6.73 8.03
CA ASN A 12 -18.60 8.01 7.95
C ASN A 12 -18.15 9.00 9.02
N ARG A 13 -17.75 8.53 10.22
CA ARG A 13 -17.16 9.41 11.25
C ARG A 13 -15.86 10.04 10.77
N VAL A 14 -14.96 9.25 10.19
CA VAL A 14 -13.67 9.73 9.68
C VAL A 14 -13.87 10.63 8.46
N ALA A 15 -14.66 10.17 7.48
CA ALA A 15 -14.94 10.92 6.25
C ALA A 15 -15.62 12.26 6.52
N SER A 16 -16.55 12.33 7.48
CA SER A 16 -17.20 13.60 7.84
C SER A 16 -16.24 14.60 8.47
N LYS A 17 -15.32 14.14 9.32
CA LYS A 17 -14.27 14.99 9.90
C LYS A 17 -13.33 15.52 8.82
N ALA A 18 -12.88 14.65 7.92
CA ALA A 18 -11.98 15.04 6.83
C ALA A 18 -12.67 16.03 5.87
N LYS A 19 -13.93 15.78 5.52
CA LYS A 19 -14.74 16.71 4.72
C LYS A 19 -14.92 18.07 5.40
N ALA A 20 -15.12 18.10 6.72
CA ALA A 20 -15.21 19.35 7.47
C ALA A 20 -13.89 20.14 7.48
N ALA A 21 -12.75 19.45 7.38
CA ALA A 21 -11.43 20.06 7.22
C ALA A 21 -11.10 20.48 5.77
N GLY A 22 -11.92 20.07 4.80
CA GLY A 22 -11.86 20.50 3.39
C GLY A 22 -11.16 19.54 2.41
N SER A 23 -10.44 18.53 2.90
CA SER A 23 -9.77 17.50 2.09
C SER A 23 -9.58 16.23 2.93
N ALA A 24 -9.58 15.04 2.31
CA ALA A 24 -9.21 13.79 2.98
C ALA A 24 -7.86 13.92 3.70
N THR A 25 -6.90 14.64 3.12
CA THR A 25 -5.49 14.67 3.52
C THR A 25 -5.10 15.88 4.37
N HIS A 26 -6.08 16.71 4.75
CA HIS A 26 -5.83 17.99 5.42
C HIS A 26 -4.94 17.86 6.64
N ALA A 27 -5.15 16.83 7.47
CA ALA A 27 -4.39 16.61 8.71
C ALA A 27 -2.92 16.31 8.43
N GLY A 28 -2.61 15.44 7.45
CA GLY A 28 -1.25 15.18 7.01
C GLY A 28 -0.56 16.42 6.43
N GLU A 29 -1.28 17.18 5.60
CA GLU A 29 -0.75 18.42 5.00
C GLU A 29 -0.51 19.53 6.03
N GLU A 30 -1.40 19.69 7.01
CA GLU A 30 -1.25 20.63 8.11
C GLU A 30 -0.05 20.29 8.99
N ARG A 31 0.09 19.02 9.38
CA ARG A 31 1.24 18.54 10.16
C ARG A 31 2.56 18.87 9.47
N ARG A 32 2.63 18.68 8.15
CA ARG A 32 3.82 19.05 7.37
C ARG A 32 4.05 20.55 7.29
N ARG A 33 3.00 21.35 7.08
CA ARG A 33 3.10 22.82 7.12
C ARG A 33 3.63 23.34 8.46
N MET A 34 3.38 22.62 9.55
CA MET A 34 3.91 22.91 10.89
C MET A 34 5.34 22.42 11.11
N GLY A 35 5.98 21.78 10.13
CA GLY A 35 7.35 21.26 10.24
C GLY A 35 7.50 20.01 11.11
N LEU A 36 6.40 19.28 11.36
CA LEU A 36 6.39 18.10 12.24
C LEU A 36 6.67 16.78 11.51
N GLY A 37 7.01 16.85 10.22
CA GLY A 37 7.23 15.68 9.36
C GLY A 37 5.96 14.86 9.12
N LEU A 38 6.14 13.60 8.72
CA LEU A 38 5.05 12.63 8.61
C LEU A 38 4.52 12.24 10.00
N ASP A 39 3.26 11.79 10.04
CA ASP A 39 2.75 11.16 11.26
C ASP A 39 3.35 9.76 11.40
N PRO A 40 3.79 9.32 12.60
CA PRO A 40 4.39 8.00 12.81
C PRO A 40 3.58 6.83 12.25
N LEU A 41 2.25 6.94 12.16
CA LEU A 41 1.39 5.89 11.61
C LEU A 41 1.57 5.70 10.10
N VAL A 42 1.98 6.74 9.36
CA VAL A 42 2.21 6.71 7.91
C VAL A 42 3.65 6.98 7.50
N ASP A 43 4.51 7.35 8.44
CA ASP A 43 5.95 7.47 8.23
C ASP A 43 6.56 6.08 8.00
N PRO A 44 7.20 5.79 6.84
CA PRO A 44 7.84 4.50 6.59
C PRO A 44 8.96 4.16 7.59
N ALA A 45 9.60 5.14 8.22
CA ALA A 45 10.54 4.95 9.32
C ALA A 45 9.85 4.78 10.69
N GLY A 46 8.55 5.09 10.78
CA GLY A 46 7.74 4.94 11.97
C GLY A 46 7.49 3.48 12.37
N HIS A 47 7.25 3.25 13.66
CA HIS A 47 6.86 1.95 14.23
C HIS A 47 7.78 0.75 13.87
N GLY A 48 9.07 0.99 13.65
CA GLY A 48 10.06 -0.06 13.43
C GLY A 48 10.16 -0.57 11.99
N LEU A 49 9.68 0.21 11.00
CA LEU A 49 9.79 0.01 9.54
C LEU A 49 8.95 -1.15 8.97
N ILE A 50 8.96 -2.30 9.64
CA ILE A 50 8.27 -3.51 9.18
C ILE A 50 6.77 -3.38 9.43
N ARG A 51 5.97 -3.40 8.35
CA ARG A 51 4.51 -3.46 8.46
C ARG A 51 4.07 -4.91 8.63
N ARG A 52 3.29 -5.17 9.68
CA ARG A 52 2.94 -6.53 10.11
C ARG A 52 1.44 -6.78 9.92
N SER A 53 1.11 -7.71 9.02
CA SER A 53 -0.23 -8.31 8.91
C SER A 53 -0.21 -9.64 9.63
N LEU A 54 -0.88 -9.71 10.78
CA LEU A 54 -0.80 -10.84 11.71
C LEU A 54 -2.18 -11.42 11.99
N SER A 55 -2.30 -12.74 11.92
CA SER A 55 -3.50 -13.47 12.36
C SER A 55 -3.78 -13.23 13.84
N TRP A 56 -5.06 -13.02 14.16
CA TRP A 56 -5.50 -12.86 15.54
C TRP A 56 -5.69 -14.22 16.22
N LEU A 57 -4.82 -14.52 17.17
CA LEU A 57 -4.88 -15.72 18.00
C LEU A 57 -5.36 -15.36 19.41
N GLU A 58 -6.51 -15.89 19.83
CA GLU A 58 -6.99 -15.73 21.21
C GLU A 58 -6.57 -16.91 22.07
N PRO A 59 -6.02 -16.68 23.26
CA PRO A 59 -5.78 -17.75 24.21
C PRO A 59 -7.12 -18.31 24.69
N LYS A 60 -7.29 -19.63 24.61
CA LYS A 60 -8.40 -20.36 25.21
C LYS A 60 -7.86 -21.61 25.90
N ASP A 61 -8.02 -21.65 27.22
CA ASP A 61 -7.50 -22.73 28.06
C ASP A 61 -5.98 -22.94 27.83
N ASP A 62 -5.60 -24.09 27.28
CA ASP A 62 -4.22 -24.52 27.01
C ASP A 62 -3.78 -24.34 25.54
N HIS A 63 -4.61 -23.72 24.69
CA HIS A 63 -4.34 -23.53 23.27
C HIS A 63 -4.69 -22.13 22.79
N PHE A 64 -4.26 -21.80 21.57
CA PHE A 64 -4.66 -20.59 20.87
C PHE A 64 -5.70 -20.92 19.81
N ILE A 65 -6.75 -20.11 19.72
CA ILE A 65 -7.78 -20.23 18.69
C ILE A 65 -7.68 -19.05 17.75
N LEU A 66 -7.63 -19.38 16.46
CA LEU A 66 -7.79 -18.45 15.37
C LEU A 66 -9.29 -18.11 15.25
N LEU A 67 -9.72 -17.01 15.89
CA LEU A 67 -11.15 -16.62 15.93
C LEU A 67 -11.66 -16.00 14.63
N ARG A 68 -10.75 -15.43 13.85
CA ARG A 68 -11.02 -14.88 12.51
C ARG A 68 -10.27 -15.74 11.51
N GLY A 69 -10.60 -15.67 10.22
CA GLY A 69 -9.75 -16.29 9.21
C GLY A 69 -8.27 -15.87 9.35
N VAL A 70 -7.36 -16.61 8.72
CA VAL A 70 -5.94 -16.21 8.64
C VAL A 70 -5.87 -14.77 8.12
N ALA A 71 -5.00 -13.94 8.69
CA ALA A 71 -4.83 -12.58 8.20
C ALA A 71 -4.34 -12.58 6.76
N ILE A 72 -5.02 -11.83 5.90
CA ILE A 72 -4.59 -11.60 4.52
C ILE A 72 -4.41 -10.11 4.31
N LEU A 73 -3.23 -9.73 3.82
CA LEU A 73 -2.90 -8.35 3.52
C LEU A 73 -3.26 -8.01 2.08
N GLU A 74 -3.87 -6.84 1.89
CA GLU A 74 -3.95 -6.14 0.62
C GLU A 74 -3.24 -4.79 0.75
N GLU A 75 -2.20 -4.56 -0.03
CA GLU A 75 -1.49 -3.28 -0.08
C GLU A 75 -1.78 -2.53 -1.38
N THR A 76 -2.19 -1.27 -1.26
CA THR A 76 -2.35 -0.36 -2.39
C THR A 76 -1.32 0.77 -2.32
N ARG A 77 -0.58 0.96 -3.42
CA ARG A 77 0.32 2.09 -3.69
C ARG A 77 -0.31 3.02 -4.71
N LEU A 78 -0.54 4.25 -4.29
CA LEU A 78 -1.14 5.30 -5.09
C LEU A 78 -0.05 6.27 -5.54
N ASP A 79 0.07 6.43 -6.84
CA ASP A 79 0.70 7.63 -7.38
C ASP A 79 -0.08 8.85 -6.89
N THR A 80 0.62 9.85 -6.40
CA THR A 80 0.00 11.11 -5.97
C THR A 80 0.66 12.32 -6.58
N THR A 81 1.45 12.19 -7.65
CA THR A 81 2.05 13.33 -8.34
C THR A 81 1.09 13.96 -9.33
N GLY A 82 1.37 15.20 -9.77
CA GLY A 82 0.73 15.85 -10.93
C GLY A 82 -0.72 15.46 -11.23
N SER A 83 -0.91 14.70 -12.32
CA SER A 83 -2.21 14.19 -12.84
C SER A 83 -2.94 13.25 -11.87
N MET A 84 -2.21 12.65 -10.95
CA MET A 84 -2.62 11.62 -9.99
C MET A 84 -2.79 12.17 -8.55
N GLY A 85 -2.59 13.47 -8.32
CA GLY A 85 -2.61 14.11 -7.00
C GLY A 85 -3.85 13.87 -6.14
N ASN A 86 -5.00 13.63 -6.77
CA ASN A 86 -6.26 13.40 -6.07
C ASN A 86 -6.51 11.92 -5.66
N ASN A 87 -5.54 11.04 -5.85
CA ASN A 87 -5.76 9.60 -5.66
C ASN A 87 -6.05 9.19 -4.23
N VAL A 88 -5.56 9.92 -3.22
CA VAL A 88 -5.92 9.65 -1.81
C VAL A 88 -7.39 9.95 -1.55
N GLU A 89 -7.91 11.07 -2.06
CA GLU A 89 -9.33 11.45 -1.96
C GLU A 89 -10.21 10.41 -2.66
N ILE A 90 -9.81 9.96 -3.86
CA ILE A 90 -10.54 8.93 -4.60
C ILE A 90 -10.52 7.61 -3.83
N ALA A 91 -9.35 7.18 -3.34
CA ALA A 91 -9.20 5.96 -2.56
C ALA A 91 -10.05 6.01 -1.28
N MET A 92 -10.07 7.15 -0.58
CA MET A 92 -10.90 7.37 0.61
C MET A 92 -12.38 7.22 0.26
N LYS A 93 -12.82 7.89 -0.82
CA LYS A 93 -14.21 7.85 -1.29
C LYS A 93 -14.67 6.43 -1.65
N VAL A 94 -13.83 5.62 -2.27
CA VAL A 94 -14.19 4.26 -2.71
C VAL A 94 -13.93 3.18 -1.67
N LEU A 95 -13.25 3.50 -0.56
CA LEU A 95 -12.90 2.56 0.51
C LEU A 95 -14.08 1.72 1.03
N PRO A 96 -15.29 2.27 1.29
CA PRO A 96 -16.41 1.45 1.74
C PRO A 96 -16.81 0.37 0.74
N THR A 97 -16.84 0.73 -0.55
CA THR A 97 -17.13 -0.20 -1.64
C THR A 97 -16.03 -1.25 -1.76
N THR A 98 -14.76 -0.83 -1.71
CA THR A 98 -13.61 -1.75 -1.71
C THR A 98 -13.72 -2.75 -0.57
N TYR A 99 -13.86 -2.28 0.67
CA TYR A 99 -13.89 -3.16 1.84
C TYR A 99 -15.10 -4.10 1.83
N LYS A 100 -16.26 -3.63 1.34
CA LYS A 100 -17.45 -4.49 1.16
C LYS A 100 -17.24 -5.57 0.12
N LEU A 101 -16.60 -5.26 -1.02
CA LEU A 101 -16.36 -6.26 -2.07
C LEU A 101 -15.24 -7.25 -1.69
N LEU A 102 -14.27 -6.80 -0.89
CA LEU A 102 -13.16 -7.65 -0.47
C LEU A 102 -13.49 -8.48 0.78
N ALA A 103 -14.06 -7.89 1.83
CA ALA A 103 -14.08 -8.52 3.16
C ALA A 103 -15.49 -8.83 3.71
N THR A 104 -16.47 -7.91 3.59
CA THR A 104 -17.70 -7.99 4.41
C THR A 104 -19.01 -8.21 3.65
N GLY A 105 -19.02 -8.03 2.33
CA GLY A 105 -20.19 -8.25 1.48
C GLY A 105 -20.58 -9.72 1.38
N LYS A 106 -21.84 -9.99 1.02
CA LYS A 106 -22.38 -11.36 0.89
C LYS A 106 -21.56 -12.28 -0.03
N ASN A 107 -20.91 -11.71 -1.05
CA ASN A 107 -20.08 -12.40 -2.02
C ASN A 107 -18.64 -11.85 -2.01
N ALA A 108 -18.18 -11.43 -0.83
CA ALA A 108 -16.85 -10.83 -0.71
C ALA A 108 -15.76 -11.87 -1.02
N VAL A 109 -14.80 -11.49 -1.86
CA VAL A 109 -13.80 -12.42 -2.41
C VAL A 109 -12.82 -12.93 -1.34
N LEU A 110 -12.62 -12.18 -0.26
CA LEU A 110 -11.75 -12.54 0.87
C LEU A 110 -12.53 -12.79 2.17
N GLN A 111 -13.85 -13.05 2.10
CA GLN A 111 -14.71 -13.22 3.30
C GLN A 111 -14.25 -14.30 4.30
N ARG A 112 -13.37 -15.22 3.87
CA ARG A 112 -12.84 -16.32 4.68
C ARG A 112 -11.61 -15.94 5.49
N TYR A 113 -11.02 -14.78 5.20
CA TYR A 113 -9.79 -14.28 5.79
C TYR A 113 -10.06 -13.08 6.70
N ASP A 114 -9.10 -12.76 7.56
CA ASP A 114 -9.07 -11.47 8.25
C ASP A 114 -8.38 -10.44 7.35
N THR A 115 -9.16 -9.77 6.50
CA THR A 115 -8.63 -8.82 5.51
C THR A 115 -8.11 -7.55 6.18
N GLN A 116 -6.80 -7.36 6.06
CA GLN A 116 -6.07 -6.18 6.52
C GLN A 116 -5.58 -5.39 5.30
N MET A 117 -5.55 -4.06 5.40
CA MET A 117 -5.19 -3.18 4.30
C MET A 117 -4.04 -2.27 4.70
N ILE A 118 -3.09 -2.09 3.77
CA ILE A 118 -2.11 -1.00 3.79
C ILE A 118 -2.44 -0.07 2.62
N THR A 119 -2.45 1.23 2.88
CA THR A 119 -2.43 2.26 1.84
C THR A 119 -1.10 2.98 1.90
N SER A 120 -0.54 3.27 0.73
CA SER A 120 0.67 4.07 0.61
C SER A 120 0.56 4.99 -0.58
N ILE A 121 1.29 6.10 -0.49
CA ILE A 121 1.42 7.10 -1.54
C ILE A 121 2.89 7.28 -1.87
N PHE A 122 3.20 7.48 -3.14
CA PHE A 122 4.55 7.83 -3.58
C PHE A 122 4.52 9.10 -4.42
N GLY A 123 5.70 9.72 -4.51
CA GLY A 123 5.99 10.83 -5.39
C GLY A 123 7.36 10.65 -6.05
N ASP A 124 8.04 11.76 -6.33
CA ASP A 124 9.36 11.80 -6.94
C ASP A 124 10.48 11.80 -5.89
N GLU A 125 11.68 11.33 -6.25
CA GLU A 125 12.84 11.36 -5.35
C GLU A 125 13.24 12.79 -4.93
N GLN A 126 12.88 13.81 -5.71
CA GLN A 126 13.12 15.21 -5.34
C GLN A 126 12.12 15.70 -4.27
N ASP A 127 11.04 14.97 -4.01
CA ASP A 127 10.06 15.36 -3.02
C ASP A 127 10.56 15.14 -1.58
N GLU A 128 10.19 16.07 -0.72
CA GLU A 128 10.44 15.94 0.72
C GLU A 128 9.70 14.72 1.31
N CYS A 129 8.55 14.32 0.73
CA CYS A 129 7.87 13.08 1.05
C CYS A 129 7.82 12.18 -0.19
N LEU A 130 8.84 11.37 -0.35
CA LEU A 130 8.94 10.36 -1.42
C LEU A 130 7.96 9.20 -1.21
N LEU A 131 7.70 8.80 0.04
CA LEU A 131 6.79 7.71 0.38
C LEU A 131 6.11 8.00 1.72
N ALA A 132 4.79 7.77 1.79
CA ALA A 132 4.08 7.55 3.05
C ALA A 132 3.35 6.21 2.97
N ARG A 133 3.38 5.42 4.04
CA ARG A 133 2.91 4.03 4.09
C ARG A 133 2.27 3.72 5.42
N SER A 134 0.98 3.39 5.40
CA SER A 134 0.18 3.08 6.59
C SER A 134 0.65 1.78 7.29
N GLN A 135 0.12 1.55 8.49
CA GLN A 135 0.09 0.23 9.13
C GLN A 135 -0.94 -0.67 8.45
N ALA A 136 -0.81 -1.98 8.66
CA ALA A 136 -1.84 -2.94 8.30
C ALA A 136 -3.01 -2.82 9.28
N GLU A 137 -4.20 -2.48 8.77
CA GLU A 137 -5.40 -2.29 9.59
C GLU A 137 -6.63 -2.90 8.93
N MET A 138 -7.67 -3.15 9.72
CA MET A 138 -8.94 -3.74 9.27
C MET A 138 -10.18 -2.93 9.68
N ASP A 139 -10.01 -1.89 10.49
CA ASP A 139 -11.09 -1.08 11.04
C ASP A 139 -11.04 0.37 10.52
N ASP A 140 -11.69 1.31 11.20
CA ASP A 140 -11.68 2.73 10.83
C ASP A 140 -10.27 3.32 10.76
N ARG A 141 -9.25 2.70 11.38
CA ARG A 141 -7.86 3.16 11.27
C ARG A 141 -7.32 3.09 9.84
N ILE A 142 -7.90 2.27 8.95
CA ILE A 142 -7.60 2.33 7.51
C ILE A 142 -7.89 3.76 7.01
N ALA A 143 -9.11 4.24 7.26
CA ALA A 143 -9.55 5.56 6.84
C ALA A 143 -8.81 6.68 7.60
N GLU A 144 -8.58 6.51 8.91
CA GLU A 144 -7.86 7.51 9.71
C GLU A 144 -6.43 7.72 9.19
N GLN A 145 -5.71 6.64 8.87
CA GLN A 145 -4.33 6.73 8.39
C GLN A 145 -4.25 7.35 6.98
N MET A 146 -5.25 7.16 6.12
CA MET A 146 -5.32 7.88 4.84
C MET A 146 -5.40 9.40 5.04
N THR A 147 -5.99 9.88 6.13
CA THR A 147 -6.05 11.33 6.41
C THR A 147 -4.71 11.95 6.77
N LEU A 148 -3.74 11.12 7.14
CA LEU A 148 -2.41 11.51 7.55
C LEU A 148 -1.41 11.52 6.37
N MET A 149 -1.82 11.05 5.19
CA MET A 149 -0.98 10.96 4.00
C MET A 149 -1.01 12.30 3.24
N PRO A 150 0.10 13.05 3.18
CA PRO A 150 0.16 14.31 2.44
C PRO A 150 0.51 14.04 0.96
N PRO A 151 -0.46 14.12 0.03
CA PRO A 151 -0.24 13.80 -1.38
C PRO A 151 0.63 14.86 -2.05
N ARG A 152 1.21 14.52 -3.19
CA ARG A 152 2.03 15.46 -3.96
C ARG A 152 1.31 16.03 -5.16
N ASN A 153 0.49 17.06 -4.98
CA ASN A 153 -0.30 17.63 -6.08
C ASN A 153 0.49 18.23 -7.30
N ASN A 154 1.84 18.22 -7.29
CA ASN A 154 2.69 18.72 -8.37
C ASN A 154 3.77 17.69 -8.74
N GLY A 155 3.89 17.31 -10.02
CA GLY A 155 4.99 16.49 -10.52
C GLY A 155 6.22 17.32 -10.94
N TRP A 156 7.38 16.67 -11.06
CA TRP A 156 8.64 17.34 -11.45
C TRP A 156 8.90 17.37 -12.97
N GLY A 157 8.06 16.71 -13.78
CA GLY A 157 8.16 16.74 -15.24
C GLY A 157 9.37 16.00 -15.82
N ASN A 158 9.94 15.08 -15.05
CA ASN A 158 11.05 14.20 -15.43
C ASN A 158 10.58 12.98 -16.26
N GLY A 159 9.26 12.77 -16.40
CA GLY A 159 8.63 11.68 -17.16
C GLY A 159 8.78 10.30 -16.51
N LYS A 160 8.91 10.26 -15.17
CA LYS A 160 9.00 9.05 -14.35
C LYS A 160 8.46 9.35 -12.96
N GLU A 161 8.13 8.30 -12.21
CA GLU A 161 7.78 8.39 -10.79
C GLU A 161 8.58 7.38 -9.98
N ASP A 162 8.55 7.48 -8.65
CA ASP A 162 9.39 6.65 -7.78
C ASP A 162 8.66 5.58 -6.91
N PRO A 163 7.76 4.73 -7.47
CA PRO A 163 7.11 3.65 -6.72
C PRO A 163 8.06 2.53 -6.29
N GLN A 164 9.29 2.46 -6.81
CA GLN A 164 10.25 1.40 -6.48
C GLN A 164 10.61 1.36 -4.99
N TYR A 165 10.53 2.48 -4.27
CA TYR A 165 10.73 2.49 -2.82
C TYR A 165 9.54 1.87 -2.07
N GLY A 166 8.32 2.10 -2.54
CA GLY A 166 7.13 1.42 -2.03
C GLY A 166 7.11 -0.07 -2.36
N LEU A 167 7.53 -0.44 -3.58
CA LEU A 167 7.71 -1.84 -4.00
C LEU A 167 8.76 -2.55 -3.15
N PHE A 168 9.88 -1.87 -2.84
CA PHE A 168 10.91 -2.37 -1.93
C PHE A 168 10.32 -2.65 -0.54
N ALA A 169 9.51 -1.72 -0.02
CA ALA A 169 8.84 -1.92 1.26
C ALA A 169 7.89 -3.12 1.24
N GLY A 170 7.11 -3.25 0.16
CA GLY A 170 6.22 -4.39 -0.08
C GLY A 170 6.99 -5.72 -0.05
N ALA A 171 8.11 -5.80 -0.77
CA ALA A 171 8.91 -7.01 -0.91
C ALA A 171 9.68 -7.41 0.37
N TYR A 172 10.27 -6.43 1.06
CA TYR A 172 11.29 -6.69 2.09
C TYR A 172 10.95 -6.15 3.49
N LEU A 173 10.04 -5.18 3.60
CA LEU A 173 9.62 -4.54 4.87
C LEU A 173 8.14 -4.79 5.18
N THR A 174 7.61 -5.90 4.67
CA THR A 174 6.29 -6.42 4.99
C THR A 174 6.43 -7.80 5.60
N GLN A 175 5.79 -8.01 6.73
CA GLN A 175 5.61 -9.33 7.30
C GLN A 175 4.13 -9.69 7.27
N ASN A 176 3.76 -10.58 6.37
CA ASN A 176 2.40 -11.07 6.24
C ASN A 176 2.35 -12.54 6.70
N SER A 177 1.65 -12.82 7.79
CA SER A 177 1.58 -14.17 8.38
C SER A 177 1.00 -15.20 7.43
N ILE A 178 0.24 -14.79 6.41
CA ILE A 178 -0.27 -15.74 5.41
C ILE A 178 0.85 -16.43 4.63
N ASN A 179 2.02 -15.78 4.49
CA ASN A 179 3.17 -16.34 3.78
C ASN A 179 3.77 -17.55 4.50
N ASP A 180 3.57 -17.68 5.81
CA ASP A 180 4.02 -18.84 6.59
C ASP A 180 3.26 -20.12 6.20
N TYR A 181 2.11 -19.96 5.52
CA TYR A 181 1.30 -21.05 4.97
C TYR A 181 1.51 -21.22 3.45
N GLU A 182 2.57 -20.64 2.89
CA GLU A 182 2.88 -20.63 1.45
C GLU A 182 1.80 -19.93 0.58
N LEU A 183 0.87 -19.22 1.22
CA LEU A 183 -0.14 -18.39 0.58
C LEU A 183 0.38 -16.95 0.40
N LYS A 184 -0.30 -16.17 -0.44
CA LYS A 184 0.12 -14.82 -0.81
C LYS A 184 -0.91 -13.78 -0.40
N GLY A 185 -0.43 -12.60 -0.04
CA GLY A 185 -1.28 -11.41 0.03
C GLY A 185 -1.51 -10.81 -1.35
N TYR A 186 -2.09 -9.62 -1.38
CA TYR A 186 -2.30 -8.85 -2.60
C TYR A 186 -1.60 -7.52 -2.54
N ASP A 187 -1.20 -7.07 -3.72
CA ASP A 187 -0.40 -5.88 -3.85
C ASP A 187 -0.74 -5.18 -5.17
N PHE A 188 -1.06 -3.89 -5.11
CA PHE A 188 -1.48 -3.09 -6.25
C PHE A 188 -0.69 -1.79 -6.30
N THR A 189 -0.02 -1.53 -7.42
CA THR A 189 0.62 -0.23 -7.69
C THR A 189 -0.15 0.46 -8.80
N ILE A 190 -0.50 1.74 -8.61
CA ILE A 190 -1.33 2.52 -9.53
C ILE A 190 -0.55 3.75 -9.95
N SER A 191 -0.33 3.94 -11.25
CA SER A 191 0.34 5.11 -11.84
C SER A 191 0.00 5.24 -13.32
N ASP A 192 0.25 6.41 -13.88
CA ASP A 192 0.23 6.72 -15.31
C ASP A 192 1.65 6.88 -15.91
N GLU A 193 2.71 6.82 -15.10
CA GLU A 193 4.09 7.06 -15.52
C GLU A 193 4.98 5.79 -15.37
N PRO A 194 6.14 5.73 -16.04
CA PRO A 194 7.11 4.64 -15.88
C PRO A 194 7.94 4.81 -14.60
N VAL A 195 8.60 3.72 -14.18
CA VAL A 195 9.47 3.67 -13.00
C VAL A 195 10.95 3.56 -13.39
N PRO A 196 11.89 4.14 -12.61
CA PRO A 196 13.32 3.85 -12.72
C PRO A 196 13.66 2.37 -12.50
N ASP A 197 14.69 1.86 -13.20
CA ASP A 197 15.20 0.49 -13.00
C ASP A 197 16.33 0.42 -11.96
N TYR A 198 16.39 1.38 -11.03
CA TYR A 198 17.39 1.40 -9.98
C TYR A 198 16.79 1.91 -8.67
N ILE A 199 17.40 1.53 -7.56
CA ILE A 199 17.05 1.98 -6.21
C ILE A 199 18.30 2.59 -5.60
N ASP A 200 18.22 3.85 -5.17
CA ASP A 200 19.33 4.56 -4.55
C ASP A 200 19.41 4.28 -3.03
N GLU A 201 20.62 4.05 -2.52
CA GLU A 201 20.86 3.81 -1.09
C GLU A 201 20.44 5.03 -0.25
N GLY A 202 20.80 6.23 -0.71
CA GLY A 202 20.51 7.49 -0.02
C GLY A 202 19.00 7.68 0.15
N ASN A 203 18.23 7.41 -0.91
CA ASN A 203 16.77 7.46 -0.84
C ASN A 203 16.16 6.37 0.05
N LEU A 204 16.69 5.15 0.07
CA LEU A 204 16.26 4.12 1.03
C LEU A 204 16.48 4.57 2.48
N ILE A 205 17.65 5.15 2.78
CA ILE A 205 17.96 5.68 4.11
C ILE A 205 17.10 6.90 4.43
N ARG A 206 16.82 7.77 3.46
CA ARG A 206 15.95 8.93 3.65
C ARG A 206 14.52 8.52 3.99
N VAL A 207 13.98 7.52 3.30
CA VAL A 207 12.59 7.08 3.45
C VAL A 207 12.39 6.21 4.69
N PHE A 208 13.25 5.22 4.91
CA PHE A 208 13.06 4.22 5.96
C PHE A 208 13.96 4.44 7.18
N GLY A 209 14.95 5.33 7.08
CA GLY A 209 15.95 5.56 8.13
C GLY A 209 17.20 4.70 7.97
N PRO A 210 18.25 4.97 8.79
CA PRO A 210 19.58 4.37 8.65
C PRO A 210 19.61 2.86 8.91
N THR A 211 18.62 2.32 9.61
CA THR A 211 18.51 0.90 9.99
C THR A 211 17.77 0.06 8.93
N VAL A 212 17.46 0.60 7.76
CA VAL A 212 16.65 -0.08 6.73
C VAL A 212 17.19 -1.47 6.38
N PHE A 213 18.49 -1.61 6.13
CA PHE A 213 19.11 -2.88 5.77
C PHE A 213 19.13 -3.89 6.93
N GLU A 214 19.28 -3.40 8.16
CA GLU A 214 19.19 -4.25 9.36
C GLU A 214 17.76 -4.78 9.52
N LYS A 215 16.75 -3.95 9.26
CA LYS A 215 15.34 -4.37 9.31
C LYS A 215 14.94 -5.32 8.20
N VAL A 216 15.53 -5.20 7.01
CA VAL A 216 15.37 -6.21 5.94
C VAL A 216 15.89 -7.58 6.41
N VAL A 217 17.06 -7.61 7.06
CA VAL A 217 17.63 -8.84 7.64
C VAL A 217 16.81 -9.39 8.80
N GLU A 218 16.36 -8.51 9.71
CA GLU A 218 15.43 -8.87 10.79
C GLU A 218 14.13 -9.48 10.26
N ASN A 219 13.65 -9.00 9.10
CA ASN A 219 12.46 -9.53 8.43
C ASN A 219 12.73 -10.81 7.60
N GLY A 220 13.90 -11.44 7.76
CA GLY A 220 14.22 -12.74 7.19
C GLY A 220 14.78 -12.71 5.77
N HIS A 221 15.22 -11.55 5.28
CA HIS A 221 15.79 -11.41 3.94
C HIS A 221 17.31 -11.23 3.97
N SER A 222 18.02 -11.81 3.00
CA SER A 222 19.44 -11.53 2.80
C SER A 222 19.61 -10.26 1.98
N MET A 223 20.16 -9.20 2.58
CA MET A 223 20.48 -7.97 1.86
C MET A 223 21.72 -7.29 2.47
N SER A 224 22.53 -6.67 1.61
CA SER A 224 23.64 -5.82 2.02
C SER A 224 23.61 -4.48 1.29
N LYS A 225 24.20 -3.44 1.90
CA LYS A 225 24.34 -2.12 1.27
C LYS A 225 25.07 -2.14 -0.07
N LYS A 226 25.90 -3.16 -0.31
CA LYS A 226 26.69 -3.31 -1.54
C LYS A 226 25.90 -3.97 -2.68
N GLU A 227 24.76 -4.57 -2.36
CA GLU A 227 23.97 -5.40 -3.26
C GLU A 227 22.49 -5.01 -3.16
N ILE A 228 22.21 -3.73 -3.42
CA ILE A 228 20.84 -3.22 -3.48
C ILE A 228 20.16 -3.77 -4.75
N PRO A 229 19.00 -4.42 -4.64
CA PRO A 229 18.29 -4.94 -5.80
C PRO A 229 17.83 -3.81 -6.71
N ASN A 230 17.85 -4.06 -8.02
CA ASN A 230 17.15 -3.19 -8.96
C ASN A 230 15.63 -3.39 -8.90
N THR A 231 14.87 -2.49 -9.53
CA THR A 231 13.40 -2.51 -9.50
C THR A 231 12.83 -3.84 -10.00
N LYS A 232 13.43 -4.42 -11.05
CA LYS A 232 13.02 -5.75 -11.55
C LYS A 232 13.20 -6.87 -10.53
N GLN A 233 14.32 -6.89 -9.81
CA GLN A 233 14.58 -7.86 -8.74
C GLN A 233 13.60 -7.68 -7.59
N VAL A 234 13.30 -6.44 -7.19
CA VAL A 234 12.29 -6.14 -6.17
C VAL A 234 10.92 -6.68 -6.56
N VAL A 235 10.46 -6.41 -7.78
CA VAL A 235 9.17 -6.93 -8.27
C VAL A 235 9.18 -8.46 -8.32
N THR A 236 10.28 -9.07 -8.74
CA THR A 236 10.43 -10.54 -8.75
C THR A 236 10.31 -11.11 -7.34
N ASP A 237 10.91 -10.48 -6.34
CA ASP A 237 10.84 -10.93 -4.95
C ASP A 237 9.46 -10.66 -4.32
N LEU A 238 8.83 -9.54 -4.64
CA LEU A 238 7.45 -9.25 -4.26
C LEU A 238 6.49 -10.33 -4.77
N LEU A 239 6.63 -10.74 -6.03
CA LEU A 239 5.79 -11.78 -6.64
C LEU A 239 5.93 -13.17 -6.00
N LYS A 240 7.00 -13.43 -5.24
CA LYS A 240 7.13 -14.65 -4.43
C LYS A 240 6.19 -14.63 -3.21
N ARG A 241 5.79 -13.45 -2.74
CA ARG A 241 5.05 -13.25 -1.48
C ARG A 241 3.65 -12.67 -1.64
N ALA A 242 3.39 -12.01 -2.76
CA ALA A 242 2.12 -11.37 -3.07
C ALA A 242 1.68 -11.67 -4.51
N HIS A 243 0.37 -11.73 -4.72
CA HIS A 243 -0.23 -11.53 -6.04
C HIS A 243 -0.19 -10.03 -6.33
N ALA A 244 0.91 -9.60 -6.96
CA ALA A 244 1.14 -8.20 -7.26
C ALA A 244 0.67 -7.83 -8.69
N PHE A 245 0.07 -6.65 -8.82
CA PHE A 245 -0.47 -6.11 -10.07
C PHE A 245 -0.10 -4.64 -10.24
N PHE A 246 0.13 -4.24 -11.49
CA PHE A 246 0.23 -2.83 -11.86
C PHE A 246 -1.08 -2.39 -12.53
N LEU A 247 -1.69 -1.33 -12.01
CA LEU A 247 -2.91 -0.74 -12.53
C LEU A 247 -2.55 0.55 -13.27
N TYR A 248 -2.44 0.45 -14.59
CA TYR A 248 -2.09 1.56 -15.45
C TYR A 248 -3.30 2.47 -15.65
N VAL A 249 -3.21 3.73 -15.22
CA VAL A 249 -4.23 4.73 -15.55
C VAL A 249 -3.93 5.27 -16.93
N GLU A 250 -4.82 5.00 -17.88
CA GLU A 250 -4.57 5.35 -19.28
C GLU A 250 -4.45 6.86 -19.46
N THR A 251 -3.22 7.31 -19.70
CA THR A 251 -2.92 8.63 -20.25
C THR A 251 -2.50 8.47 -21.72
N GLY A 252 -2.53 9.56 -22.48
CA GLY A 252 -2.13 9.55 -23.90
C GLY A 252 -0.66 9.14 -24.14
N HIS A 253 0.12 8.86 -23.10
CA HIS A 253 1.51 8.43 -23.15
C HIS A 253 1.65 6.98 -22.66
N HIS A 254 1.89 6.03 -23.58
CA HIS A 254 1.90 4.62 -23.23
C HIS A 254 3.18 4.18 -22.51
N CYS A 255 3.14 4.10 -21.17
CA CYS A 255 4.25 3.60 -20.35
C CYS A 255 4.10 2.11 -19.96
N ALA A 256 2.99 1.45 -20.33
CA ALA A 256 2.67 0.09 -19.89
C ALA A 256 3.75 -0.94 -20.23
N GLY A 257 4.43 -0.80 -21.37
CA GLY A 257 5.50 -1.73 -21.77
C GLY A 257 6.68 -1.80 -20.78
N VAL A 258 6.93 -0.74 -19.99
CA VAL A 258 7.90 -0.79 -18.88
C VAL A 258 7.39 -1.73 -17.79
N TRP A 259 6.15 -1.55 -17.37
CA TRP A 259 5.50 -2.34 -16.34
C TRP A 259 5.29 -3.80 -16.74
N GLU A 260 4.99 -4.07 -18.02
CA GLU A 260 4.87 -5.43 -18.55
C GLU A 260 6.20 -6.21 -18.46
N ARG A 261 7.35 -5.52 -18.60
CA ARG A 261 8.67 -6.14 -18.42
C ARG A 261 9.02 -6.42 -16.96
N LEU A 262 8.41 -5.68 -16.02
CA LEU A 262 8.65 -5.83 -14.59
C LEU A 262 7.73 -6.88 -13.98
N PHE A 263 6.41 -6.76 -14.22
CA PHE A 263 5.40 -7.62 -13.62
C PHE A 263 5.05 -8.84 -14.49
N GLY A 264 5.18 -8.74 -15.81
CA GLY A 264 4.53 -9.64 -16.75
C GLY A 264 3.23 -9.05 -17.28
N ARG A 265 2.93 -9.30 -18.55
CA ARG A 265 1.80 -8.67 -19.26
C ARG A 265 0.45 -9.00 -18.62
N GLU A 266 0.29 -10.20 -18.08
CA GLU A 266 -0.92 -10.66 -17.41
C GLU A 266 -1.22 -9.96 -16.07
N ARG A 267 -0.26 -9.18 -15.57
CA ARG A 267 -0.35 -8.45 -14.30
C ARG A 267 -0.45 -6.94 -14.47
N VAL A 268 -0.45 -6.46 -15.71
CA VAL A 268 -0.66 -5.04 -16.06
C VAL A 268 -2.09 -4.87 -16.52
N ILE A 269 -2.87 -4.11 -15.76
CA ILE A 269 -4.30 -3.90 -16.02
C ILE A 269 -4.52 -2.42 -16.31
N THR A 270 -4.98 -2.11 -17.51
CA THR A 270 -5.39 -0.73 -17.85
C THR A 270 -6.72 -0.42 -17.19
N ILE A 271 -6.79 0.70 -16.48
CA ILE A 271 -8.00 1.24 -15.88
C ILE A 271 -8.23 2.67 -16.39
N PRO A 272 -9.49 3.09 -16.63
CA PRO A 272 -9.76 4.44 -17.10
C PRO A 272 -9.62 5.49 -16.00
N ASN A 273 -9.77 5.09 -14.73
CA ASN A 273 -9.84 5.98 -13.58
C ASN A 273 -9.72 5.18 -12.27
N PRO A 274 -9.00 5.69 -11.25
CA PRO A 274 -8.93 5.12 -9.90
C PRO A 274 -10.28 4.89 -9.18
N GLN A 275 -11.39 5.48 -9.62
CA GLN A 275 -12.73 5.16 -9.08
C GLN A 275 -13.14 3.70 -9.32
N PHE A 276 -12.52 3.03 -10.29
CA PHE A 276 -12.78 1.61 -10.58
C PHE A 276 -11.94 0.64 -9.76
N LEU A 277 -11.06 1.14 -8.87
CA LEU A 277 -10.24 0.31 -7.99
C LEU A 277 -11.02 -0.78 -7.24
N PRO A 278 -12.21 -0.52 -6.65
CA PRO A 278 -12.96 -1.58 -5.96
C PRO A 278 -13.24 -2.78 -6.87
N TYR A 279 -13.69 -2.52 -8.10
CA TYR A 279 -14.11 -3.56 -9.03
C TYR A 279 -12.92 -4.30 -9.64
N VAL A 280 -11.88 -3.57 -10.03
CA VAL A 280 -10.68 -4.16 -10.65
C VAL A 280 -9.93 -5.01 -9.64
N LYS A 281 -9.74 -4.52 -8.41
CA LYS A 281 -9.11 -5.30 -7.33
C LYS A 281 -9.92 -6.56 -7.01
N THR A 282 -11.24 -6.42 -6.89
CA THR A 282 -12.12 -7.58 -6.65
C THR A 282 -12.05 -8.62 -7.77
N ALA A 283 -12.04 -8.19 -9.03
CA ALA A 283 -11.91 -9.09 -10.16
C ALA A 283 -10.55 -9.79 -10.20
N ALA A 284 -9.46 -9.04 -10.01
CA ALA A 284 -8.11 -9.59 -9.97
C ALA A 284 -7.95 -10.62 -8.83
N ILE A 285 -8.43 -10.27 -7.62
CA ILE A 285 -8.41 -11.16 -6.45
C ILE A 285 -9.28 -12.40 -6.68
N GLY A 286 -10.51 -12.22 -7.17
CA GLY A 286 -11.42 -13.34 -7.44
C GLY A 286 -10.82 -14.34 -8.44
N LEU A 287 -10.19 -13.85 -9.51
CA LEU A 287 -9.52 -14.71 -10.50
C LEU A 287 -8.30 -15.45 -9.93
N THR A 288 -7.65 -14.91 -8.90
CA THR A 288 -6.52 -15.58 -8.24
C THR A 288 -6.93 -16.57 -7.15
N GLU A 289 -8.09 -16.39 -6.51
CA GLU A 289 -8.58 -17.31 -5.47
C GLU A 289 -9.30 -18.55 -6.04
N GLY A 290 -9.80 -18.49 -7.28
CA GLY A 290 -10.47 -19.61 -7.97
C GLY A 290 -12.00 -19.46 -7.98
#